data_AF-A0A0F9PUN2-F1
#
_entry.id   AF-A0A0F9PUN2-F1
#
_cell.length_a   1.000
_cell.length_b   1.000
_cell.length_c   1.000
_cell.angle_alpha   90.00
_cell.angle_beta   90.00
_cell.angle_gamma   90.00
#
_symmetry.space_group_name_H-M   'P 1'
#
loop_
_entity.id
_entity.type
_entity.pdbx_description
1 polymer ?
#
loop_
_entity_poly.entity_id
_entity_poly.type
_entity_poly.pdbx_seq_one_letter_code
_entity_poly.pdbx_strand_id
1 'polypeptide(L)'
;MWNTTTVIDGWYNISVRATDIESNVSQDEVMVHVINHPPLRTIDYYFFDNVPFQAWFFNITYNITDTTVFFITLSSDGNPNSYPFVWIYNNSVNYFDAAIQKSGTLGFIFVNGICEIRFHNYLSSIQDFYITIEITQV
;
A
#
# COMPACT_ATOMS: atom_id res chain seq x y z
N MET A 1 7.06 4.24 -35.33
CA MET A 1 7.35 3.72 -33.98
C MET A 1 6.30 4.30 -33.04
N TRP A 2 5.66 3.48 -32.21
CA TRP A 2 4.67 3.95 -31.25
C TRP A 2 5.38 4.56 -30.03
N ASN A 3 5.03 5.80 -29.67
CA ASN A 3 5.54 6.47 -28.47
C ASN A 3 4.45 6.44 -27.39
N THR A 4 4.65 5.62 -26.35
CA THR A 4 3.66 5.46 -25.29
C THR A 4 3.56 6.69 -24.38
N THR A 5 4.60 7.52 -24.27
CA THR A 5 4.63 8.67 -23.34
C THR A 5 3.67 9.81 -23.73
N THR A 6 3.12 9.79 -24.94
CA THR A 6 2.24 10.83 -25.47
C THR A 6 0.78 10.39 -25.63
N VAL A 7 0.48 9.12 -25.33
CA VAL A 7 -0.90 8.61 -25.40
C VAL A 7 -1.55 8.65 -24.02
N ILE A 8 -2.88 8.69 -23.96
CA ILE A 8 -3.59 8.67 -22.68
C ILE A 8 -3.50 7.27 -22.05
N ASP A 9 -3.67 7.19 -20.73
CA ASP A 9 -3.76 5.90 -20.04
C ASP A 9 -4.95 5.09 -20.55
N GLY A 10 -4.77 3.77 -20.64
CA GLY A 10 -5.84 2.86 -21.05
C GLY A 10 -5.36 1.63 -21.80
N TRP A 11 -6.32 0.79 -22.17
CA TRP A 11 -6.10 -0.45 -22.91
C TRP A 11 -6.06 -0.18 -24.42
N TYR A 12 -5.01 -0.68 -25.07
CA TYR A 12 -4.79 -0.60 -26.50
C TYR A 12 -4.66 -2.00 -27.08
N ASN A 13 -5.35 -2.24 -28.19
CA ASN A 13 -5.18 -3.45 -28.99
C ASN A 13 -4.20 -3.16 -30.12
N ILE A 14 -3.07 -3.87 -30.15
CA ILE A 14 -2.04 -3.71 -31.18
C ILE A 14 -2.13 -4.90 -32.13
N SER A 15 -2.54 -4.64 -33.36
CA SER A 15 -2.58 -5.65 -34.42
C SER A 15 -1.26 -5.67 -35.20
N VAL A 16 -0.67 -6.85 -35.37
CA VAL A 16 0.45 -7.08 -36.28
C VAL A 16 -0.08 -7.83 -37.50
N ARG A 17 0.20 -7.31 -38.69
CA ARG A 17 -0.12 -7.96 -39.97
C ARG A 17 1.16 -8.28 -40.71
N ALA A 18 1.41 -9.55 -40.97
CA ALA A 18 2.50 -10.01 -41.82
C ALA A 18 1.99 -10.36 -43.22
N THR A 19 2.79 -10.11 -44.25
CA THR A 19 2.49 -10.50 -45.62
C THR A 19 3.77 -11.06 -46.25
N ASP A 20 3.70 -12.27 -46.83
CA ASP A 20 4.84 -12.91 -47.49
C ASP A 20 4.96 -12.50 -48.97
N ILE A 21 5.98 -13.02 -49.66
CA ILE A 21 6.26 -12.68 -51.07
C ILE A 21 5.20 -13.26 -52.02
N GLU A 22 4.51 -14.33 -51.61
CA GLU A 22 3.36 -14.91 -52.29
C GLU A 22 2.03 -14.21 -51.95
N SER A 23 2.07 -13.11 -51.19
CA SER A 23 0.89 -12.33 -50.74
C SER A 23 -0.05 -13.06 -49.76
N ASN A 24 0.39 -14.13 -49.08
CA ASN A 24 -0.34 -14.68 -47.96
C ASN A 24 -0.29 -13.71 -46.77
N VAL A 25 -1.40 -13.56 -46.06
CA VAL A 25 -1.55 -12.63 -44.94
C VAL A 25 -1.78 -13.41 -43.64
N SER A 26 -1.03 -13.07 -42.60
CA SER A 26 -1.30 -13.51 -41.23
C SER A 26 -1.47 -12.29 -40.32
N GLN A 27 -2.30 -12.42 -39.28
CA GLN A 27 -2.58 -11.37 -38.31
C GLN A 27 -2.53 -11.93 -36.89
N ASP A 28 -2.06 -11.11 -35.96
CA ASP A 28 -2.08 -11.39 -34.52
C ASP A 28 -2.35 -10.09 -33.76
N GLU A 29 -2.82 -10.21 -32.53
CA GLU A 29 -3.24 -9.09 -31.69
C GLU A 29 -2.68 -9.21 -30.26
N VAL A 30 -2.22 -8.09 -29.69
CA VAL A 30 -1.79 -8.01 -28.28
C VAL A 30 -2.45 -6.85 -27.58
N MET A 31 -3.00 -7.14 -26.38
CA MET A 31 -3.55 -6.13 -25.49
C MET A 31 -2.45 -5.53 -24.62
N VAL A 32 -2.34 -4.20 -24.62
CA VAL A 32 -1.36 -3.43 -23.84
C VAL A 32 -2.09 -2.39 -23.00
N HIS A 33 -1.79 -2.33 -21.70
CA HIS A 33 -2.26 -1.25 -20.82
C HIS A 33 -1.16 -0.18 -20.71
N VAL A 34 -1.42 1.02 -21.19
CA VAL A 34 -0.50 2.16 -21.03
C VAL A 34 -0.86 2.91 -19.76
N ILE A 35 0.14 3.16 -18.92
CA ILE A 35 0.04 3.98 -17.71
C ILE A 35 1.19 4.98 -17.77
N ASN A 36 0.87 6.26 -17.97
CA ASN A 36 1.84 7.35 -18.07
C ASN A 36 1.85 8.26 -16.84
N HIS A 37 0.96 8.02 -15.88
CA HIS A 37 1.02 8.72 -14.59
C HIS A 37 1.96 7.97 -13.65
N PRO A 38 2.83 8.68 -12.91
CA PRO A 38 3.56 8.06 -11.81
C PRO A 38 2.57 7.54 -10.77
N PRO A 39 2.91 6.47 -10.03
CA PRO A 39 2.05 5.98 -8.96
C PRO A 39 1.79 7.10 -7.95
N LEU A 40 0.53 7.22 -7.51
CA LEU A 40 0.16 8.23 -6.52
C LEU A 40 0.73 7.83 -5.17
N ARG A 41 1.65 8.64 -4.65
CA ARG A 41 2.32 8.44 -3.37
C ARG A 41 1.88 9.47 -2.36
N THR A 42 1.39 9.02 -1.21
CA THR A 42 1.00 9.85 -0.06
C THR A 42 1.76 9.39 1.17
N ILE A 43 2.18 10.34 2.02
CA ILE A 43 2.87 10.05 3.29
C ILE A 43 2.18 10.84 4.40
N ASP A 44 1.65 10.10 5.38
CA ASP A 44 1.01 10.65 6.56
C ASP A 44 1.89 10.45 7.80
N TYR A 45 1.92 11.46 8.68
CA TYR A 45 2.68 11.45 9.92
C TYR A 45 1.75 11.70 11.11
N TYR A 46 1.88 10.85 12.13
CA TYR A 46 1.11 10.96 13.36
C TYR A 46 2.02 10.85 14.59
N PHE A 47 1.75 11.68 15.59
CA PHE A 47 2.45 11.67 16.87
C PHE A 47 1.42 11.60 18.01
N PHE A 48 1.67 10.71 18.97
CA PHE A 48 0.84 10.53 20.16
C PHE A 48 1.73 10.55 21.39
N ASP A 49 1.50 11.52 22.27
CA ASP A 49 2.24 11.69 23.53
C ASP A 49 1.51 10.98 24.68
N ASN A 50 2.28 10.41 25.60
CA ASN A 50 1.79 9.82 26.85
C ASN A 50 0.62 8.82 26.68
N VAL A 51 0.68 7.95 25.67
CA VAL A 51 -0.35 6.93 25.42
C VAL A 51 -0.39 5.91 26.56
N PRO A 52 -1.54 5.74 27.25
CA PRO A 52 -1.66 4.82 28.38
C PRO A 52 -1.38 3.36 28.03
N PHE A 53 -1.03 2.57 29.05
CA PHE A 53 -0.88 1.12 28.90
C PHE A 53 -2.23 0.45 28.59
N GLN A 54 -2.20 -0.63 27.80
CA GLN A 54 -3.37 -1.39 27.36
C GLN A 54 -4.45 -0.54 26.67
N ALA A 55 -4.03 0.50 25.94
CA ALA A 55 -4.94 1.41 25.27
C ALA A 55 -4.89 1.26 23.75
N TRP A 56 -6.08 1.20 23.13
CA TRP A 56 -6.24 1.53 21.72
C TRP A 56 -6.16 3.05 21.58
N PHE A 57 -5.27 3.53 20.74
CA PHE A 57 -4.98 4.96 20.68
C PHE A 57 -5.10 5.54 19.28
N PHE A 58 -5.11 4.70 18.25
CA PHE A 58 -5.26 5.17 16.88
C PHE A 58 -5.90 4.11 15.99
N ASN A 59 -6.82 4.55 15.13
CA ASN A 59 -7.39 3.76 14.05
C ASN A 59 -7.49 4.64 12.80
N ILE A 60 -7.22 4.03 11.65
CA ILE A 60 -7.35 4.70 10.36
C ILE A 60 -7.93 3.74 9.34
N THR A 61 -8.73 4.28 8.42
CA THR A 61 -9.41 3.50 7.40
C THR A 61 -9.16 4.11 6.03
N TYR A 62 -8.78 3.26 5.08
CA TYR A 62 -8.57 3.62 3.68
C TYR A 62 -9.57 2.88 2.80
N ASN A 63 -10.22 3.61 1.90
CA ASN A 63 -11.00 3.03 0.82
C ASN A 63 -10.07 2.83 -0.39
N ILE A 64 -9.74 1.59 -0.68
CA ILE A 64 -8.80 1.19 -1.72
C ILE A 64 -9.59 0.82 -2.97
N THR A 65 -9.34 1.51 -4.08
CA THR A 65 -10.00 1.27 -5.38
C THR A 65 -9.15 0.50 -6.38
N ASP A 66 -7.83 0.47 -6.16
CA ASP A 66 -6.83 -0.13 -7.03
C ASP A 66 -5.78 -0.90 -6.20
N THR A 67 -4.73 -1.42 -6.85
CA THR A 67 -3.64 -2.04 -6.10
C THR A 67 -2.92 -0.98 -5.28
N THR A 68 -2.85 -1.17 -3.97
CA THR A 68 -2.22 -0.20 -3.06
C THR A 68 -1.20 -0.89 -2.18
N VAL A 69 -0.02 -0.29 -2.10
CA VAL A 69 1.08 -0.69 -1.22
C VAL A 69 1.12 0.24 -0.01
N PHE A 70 1.14 -0.34 1.19
CA PHE A 70 1.31 0.38 2.46
C PHE A 70 2.68 0.06 3.04
N PHE A 71 3.39 1.10 3.46
CA PHE A 71 4.52 0.99 4.38
C PHE A 71 4.16 1.72 5.67
N ILE A 72 4.13 0.97 6.77
CA ILE A 72 3.83 1.51 8.10
C ILE A 72 5.12 1.45 8.90
N THR A 73 5.69 2.61 9.19
CA THR A 73 6.78 2.75 10.14
C THR A 73 6.22 3.21 11.47
N LEU A 74 6.55 2.46 12.51
CA LEU A 74 6.13 2.75 13.87
C LEU A 74 7.36 2.76 14.76
N SER A 75 7.49 3.81 15.56
CA SER A 75 8.48 3.87 16.62
C SER A 75 7.85 4.34 17.92
N SER A 76 8.41 3.92 19.04
CA SER A 76 8.04 4.41 20.36
C SER A 76 9.26 4.87 21.14
N ASP A 77 9.08 5.96 21.87
CA ASP A 77 10.04 6.44 22.85
C ASP A 77 9.57 6.05 24.25
N GLY A 78 10.52 5.62 25.09
CA GLY A 78 10.26 5.16 26.46
C GLY A 78 10.88 3.81 26.79
N ASN A 79 10.10 2.93 27.43
CA ASN A 79 10.55 1.64 27.93
C ASN A 79 11.10 0.74 26.79
N PRO A 80 12.36 0.27 26.87
CA PRO A 80 12.99 -0.52 25.82
C PRO A 80 12.35 -1.89 25.59
N ASN A 81 11.52 -2.37 26.52
CA ASN A 81 10.79 -3.62 26.37
C ASN A 81 9.43 -3.44 25.70
N SER A 82 9.09 -2.23 25.26
CA SER A 82 7.78 -1.95 24.71
C SER A 82 7.64 -2.27 23.22
N TYR A 83 6.47 -2.83 22.90
CA TYR A 83 6.07 -3.27 21.59
C TYR A 83 4.70 -2.67 21.31
N PRO A 84 4.60 -1.60 20.51
CA PRO A 84 3.32 -1.31 19.92
C PRO A 84 2.88 -2.48 19.03
N PHE A 85 1.58 -2.73 19.07
CA PHE A 85 0.96 -3.72 18.20
C PHE A 85 0.15 -3.01 17.12
N VAL A 86 0.23 -3.57 15.92
CA VAL A 86 -0.53 -3.13 14.76
C VAL A 86 -1.40 -4.29 14.28
N TRP A 87 -2.69 -4.02 14.14
CA TRP A 87 -3.63 -4.92 13.48
C TRP A 87 -4.07 -4.33 12.18
N ILE A 88 -4.09 -5.16 11.14
CA ILE A 88 -4.49 -4.75 9.81
C ILE A 88 -5.58 -5.66 9.32
N TYR A 89 -6.69 -5.04 8.93
CA TYR A 89 -7.86 -5.70 8.43
C TYR A 89 -8.08 -5.27 6.98
N ASN A 90 -8.43 -6.21 6.10
CA ASN A 90 -8.96 -5.91 4.78
C ASN A 90 -10.37 -6.49 4.67
N ASN A 91 -11.36 -5.65 4.38
CA ASN A 91 -12.78 -6.02 4.33
C ASN A 91 -13.25 -6.76 5.59
N SER A 92 -12.85 -6.26 6.76
CA SER A 92 -13.12 -6.87 8.08
C SER A 92 -12.47 -8.24 8.34
N VAL A 93 -11.63 -8.75 7.43
CA VAL A 93 -10.83 -9.95 7.66
C VAL A 93 -9.50 -9.53 8.27
N ASN A 94 -9.16 -10.06 9.45
CA ASN A 94 -7.86 -9.82 10.07
C ASN A 94 -6.78 -10.49 9.22
N TYR A 95 -5.89 -9.66 8.66
CA TYR A 95 -4.84 -10.11 7.77
C TYR A 95 -3.50 -10.23 8.49
N PHE A 96 -3.28 -9.40 9.52
CA PHE A 96 -1.97 -9.33 10.16
C PHE A 96 -2.05 -8.75 11.58
N ASP A 97 -1.24 -9.34 12.46
CA ASP A 97 -1.00 -8.90 13.84
C ASP A 97 0.51 -8.97 14.08
N ALA A 98 1.16 -7.85 14.39
CA ALA A 98 2.55 -7.85 14.80
C ALA A 98 2.87 -6.87 15.91
N ALA A 99 3.71 -7.37 16.82
CA ALA A 99 4.52 -6.58 17.72
C ALA A 99 5.70 -5.97 16.95
N ILE A 100 5.84 -4.64 16.97
CA ILE A 100 7.01 -3.96 16.40
C ILE A 100 7.98 -3.65 17.54
N GLN A 101 9.20 -4.20 17.49
CA GLN A 101 10.23 -3.96 18.52
C GLN A 101 10.78 -2.56 18.47
N LYS A 102 10.31 -1.67 19.37
CA LYS A 102 10.75 -0.27 19.59
C LYS A 102 10.65 0.66 18.37
N SER A 103 11.16 0.25 17.21
CA SER A 103 11.00 0.88 15.90
C SER A 103 11.03 -0.19 14.82
N GLY A 104 10.13 -0.12 13.84
CA GLY A 104 10.16 -1.00 12.69
C GLY A 104 9.20 -0.58 11.59
N THR A 105 9.39 -1.17 10.41
CA THR A 105 8.58 -0.93 9.22
C THR A 105 7.93 -2.22 8.77
N LEU A 106 6.64 -2.16 8.47
CA LEU A 106 5.86 -3.25 7.90
C LEU A 106 5.36 -2.85 6.51
N GLY A 107 5.40 -3.78 5.56
CA GLY A 107 4.95 -3.57 4.18
C GLY A 107 3.79 -4.50 3.82
N PHE A 108 2.75 -3.95 3.20
CA PHE A 108 1.54 -4.70 2.80
C PHE A 108 1.09 -4.30 1.41
N ILE A 109 0.45 -5.23 0.71
CA ILE A 109 -0.20 -4.98 -0.59
C ILE A 109 -1.65 -5.42 -0.46
N PHE A 110 -2.56 -4.52 -0.79
CA PHE A 110 -3.98 -4.80 -0.86
C PHE A 110 -4.52 -4.45 -2.25
N VAL A 111 -5.50 -5.22 -2.69
CA VAL A 111 -6.21 -4.98 -3.95
C VAL A 111 -7.68 -4.81 -3.58
N ASN A 112 -8.19 -3.60 -3.78
CA ASN A 112 -9.58 -3.20 -3.59
C ASN A 112 -10.14 -3.40 -2.16
N GLY A 113 -11.11 -2.57 -1.78
CA GLY A 113 -11.89 -2.71 -0.55
C GLY A 113 -11.46 -1.78 0.58
N ILE A 114 -11.85 -2.13 1.80
CA ILE A 114 -11.64 -1.29 2.97
C ILE A 114 -10.47 -1.84 3.79
N CYS A 115 -9.38 -1.09 3.85
CA CYS A 115 -8.26 -1.37 4.75
C CYS A 115 -8.43 -0.59 6.04
N GLU A 116 -8.42 -1.30 7.17
CA GLU A 116 -8.44 -0.70 8.50
C GLU A 116 -7.15 -1.07 9.24
N ILE A 117 -6.45 -0.06 9.76
CA ILE A 117 -5.24 -0.23 10.55
C ILE A 117 -5.53 0.29 11.95
N ARG A 118 -5.25 -0.54 12.96
CA ARG A 118 -5.44 -0.21 14.37
C ARG A 118 -4.16 -0.36 15.15
N PHE A 119 -3.95 0.54 16.10
CA PHE A 119 -2.76 0.56 16.95
C PHE A 119 -3.16 0.47 18.43
N HIS A 120 -2.42 -0.36 19.16
CA HIS A 120 -2.63 -0.56 20.59
C HIS A 120 -1.28 -0.55 21.33
N ASN A 121 -1.25 0.14 22.47
CA ASN A 121 -0.12 0.07 23.39
C ASN A 121 -0.32 -1.12 24.33
N TYR A 122 0.24 -2.28 23.99
CA TYR A 122 -0.05 -3.53 24.70
C TYR A 122 0.75 -3.72 25.99
N LEU A 123 1.79 -2.91 26.24
CA LEU A 123 2.72 -3.11 27.35
C LEU A 123 2.63 -2.10 28.49
N SER A 124 3.26 -2.44 29.61
CA SER A 124 3.03 -1.93 30.98
C SER A 124 3.52 -0.50 31.27
N SER A 125 3.72 0.34 30.25
CA SER A 125 4.14 1.73 30.44
C SER A 125 3.49 2.69 29.47
N ILE A 126 3.21 3.88 29.99
CA ILE A 126 2.91 5.09 29.22
C ILE A 126 4.09 5.37 28.28
N GLN A 127 3.80 5.71 27.02
CA GLN A 127 4.80 5.90 25.97
C GLN A 127 4.34 6.89 24.91
N ASP A 128 5.32 7.39 24.17
CA ASP A 128 5.08 8.23 23.01
C ASP A 128 5.22 7.39 21.74
N PHE A 129 4.36 7.63 20.75
CA PHE A 129 4.35 6.91 19.48
C PHE A 129 4.50 7.86 18.30
N TYR A 130 5.36 7.48 17.37
CA TYR A 130 5.51 8.12 16.07
C TYR A 130 5.13 7.12 15.00
N ILE A 131 4.19 7.50 14.16
CA ILE A 131 3.67 6.68 13.07
C ILE A 131 3.90 7.41 11.77
N THR A 132 4.49 6.72 10.80
CA THR A 132 4.52 7.15 9.40
C THR A 132 3.81 6.11 8.58
N ILE A 133 2.82 6.52 7.80
CA ILE A 133 2.12 5.66 6.85
C ILE A 133 2.39 6.19 5.46
N GLU A 134 3.12 5.43 4.68
CA GLU A 134 3.33 5.68 3.26
C GLU A 134 2.39 4.78 2.45
N ILE A 135 1.71 5.39 1.47
CA ILE A 135 0.70 4.76 0.63
C ILE A 135 1.10 5.01 -0.82
N THR A 136 1.19 3.93 -1.61
CA THR A 136 1.46 4.01 -3.04
C THR A 136 0.37 3.26 -3.80
N GLN A 137 -0.40 3.97 -4.62
CA GLN A 137 -1.39 3.37 -5.52
C GLN A 137 -0.73 3.07 -6.87
N VAL A 138 -0.91 1.84 -7.35
CA VAL A 138 -0.24 1.26 -8.53
C VAL A 138 -1.25 0.75 -9.54
#